data_AF-A0A149U8D8-F1
#
_entry.id   AF-A0A149U8D8-F1
#
_cell.length_a   1.000
_cell.length_b   1.000
_cell.length_c   1.000
_cell.angle_alpha   90.00
_cell.angle_beta   90.00
_cell.angle_gamma   90.00
#
_symmetry.space_group_name_H-M   'P 1'
#
loop_
_entity.id
_entity.type
_entity.pdbx_description
1 polymer ?
#
loop_
_entity_poly.entity_id
_entity_poly.type
_entity_poly.pdbx_seq_one_letter_code
_entity_poly.pdbx_strand_id
1 'polypeptide(L)'
;MPREVRYVADLRRWVMTHGALALHFSHKINPDLPPLTATNLFREVEHTGIASPNTVTSYLKEIHARGYIILLSKADQRVRAYAMTEFSEKMFYLYLQISLQGLDLIDGAGRADIASADPRILTHMHPIFARHMLNDPVYFAPPPSIAPLVNTTIGISVLNEMTRAQKETPSNADRVHVDLGSASAMAKHYGVSRGNVARLLSKVQNAGHYGQDDRGTWVSAQLLQDHYILQAIKMAYSSSAFIEAQKLRAEEASRM
;
A
#
# COMPACT_ATOMS: atom_id res chain seq x y z
N MET A 1 -1.98 5.19 15.39
CA MET A 1 -1.64 5.35 13.95
C MET A 1 -1.82 6.82 13.53
N PRO A 2 -0.81 7.45 12.91
CA PRO A 2 -0.92 8.81 12.36
C PRO A 2 -2.09 8.91 11.36
N ARG A 3 -2.71 10.08 11.23
CA ARG A 3 -3.88 10.29 10.36
C ARG A 3 -3.53 10.01 8.89
N GLU A 4 -2.29 10.28 8.53
CA GLU A 4 -1.62 10.17 7.23
C GLU A 4 -1.50 8.72 6.76
N VAL A 5 -1.46 7.76 7.68
CA VAL A 5 -1.41 6.33 7.32
C VAL A 5 -2.82 5.80 7.01
N ARG A 6 -3.87 6.52 7.43
CA ARG A 6 -5.26 6.09 7.20
C ARG A 6 -5.72 6.19 5.73
N TYR A 7 -4.92 6.78 4.85
CA TYR A 7 -5.25 6.91 3.42
C TYR A 7 -4.93 5.68 2.59
N VAL A 8 -4.06 4.81 3.08
CA VAL A 8 -3.76 3.50 2.48
C VAL A 8 -4.26 2.35 3.36
N ALA A 9 -5.24 2.66 4.20
CA ALA A 9 -5.63 1.84 5.34
C ALA A 9 -6.41 0.59 4.97
N ASP A 10 -7.14 0.65 3.86
CA ASP A 10 -7.86 -0.47 3.28
C ASP A 10 -7.48 -0.61 1.81
N LEU A 11 -7.67 -1.82 1.28
CA LEU A 11 -7.27 -2.22 -0.06
C LEU A 11 -7.78 -1.25 -1.14
N ARG A 12 -9.03 -0.83 -1.03
CA ARG A 12 -9.65 0.06 -2.01
C ARG A 12 -8.99 1.42 -2.02
N ARG A 13 -8.74 2.00 -0.84
CA ARG A 13 -8.00 3.26 -0.77
C ARG A 13 -6.55 3.10 -1.20
N TRP A 14 -5.91 1.98 -0.87
CA TRP A 14 -4.55 1.66 -1.31
C TRP A 14 -4.46 1.67 -2.85
N VAL A 15 -5.37 0.96 -3.54
CA VAL A 15 -5.46 0.93 -5.01
C VAL A 15 -5.65 2.33 -5.61
N MET A 16 -6.65 3.09 -5.13
CA MET A 16 -6.91 4.44 -5.65
C MET A 16 -5.76 5.42 -5.36
N THR A 17 -5.05 5.25 -4.24
CA THR A 17 -3.90 6.09 -3.88
C THR A 17 -2.73 5.83 -4.81
N HIS A 18 -2.35 4.56 -5.00
CA HIS A 18 -1.25 4.21 -5.91
C HIS A 18 -1.57 4.52 -7.37
N GLY A 19 -2.82 4.36 -7.82
CA GLY A 19 -3.24 4.81 -9.15
C GLY A 19 -3.14 6.33 -9.31
N ALA A 20 -3.55 7.10 -8.30
CA ALA A 20 -3.47 8.56 -8.35
C ALA A 20 -2.01 9.06 -8.40
N LEU A 21 -1.12 8.40 -7.66
CA LEU A 21 0.32 8.69 -7.69
C LEU A 21 0.98 8.25 -8.99
N ALA A 22 0.57 7.12 -9.57
CA ALA A 22 1.06 6.67 -10.87
C ALA A 22 0.78 7.73 -11.94
N LEU A 23 -0.44 8.27 -11.99
CA LEU A 23 -0.82 9.37 -12.89
C LEU A 23 -0.03 10.65 -12.57
N HIS A 24 0.01 11.05 -11.30
CA HIS A 24 0.70 12.26 -10.87
C HIS A 24 2.19 12.25 -11.27
N PHE A 25 2.92 11.20 -10.92
CA PHE A 25 4.34 11.11 -11.23
C PHE A 25 4.60 10.88 -12.72
N SER A 26 3.76 10.12 -13.42
CA SER A 26 3.86 9.99 -14.88
C SER A 26 3.74 11.35 -15.57
N HIS A 27 2.72 12.14 -15.21
CA HIS A 27 2.52 13.49 -15.76
C HIS A 27 3.63 14.47 -15.35
N LYS A 28 4.20 14.30 -14.14
CA LYS A 28 5.33 15.11 -13.67
C LYS A 28 6.61 14.81 -14.46
N ILE A 29 6.84 13.56 -14.85
CA ILE A 29 7.99 13.15 -15.68
C ILE A 29 7.78 13.60 -17.13
N ASN A 30 6.59 13.39 -17.68
CA ASN A 30 6.21 13.78 -19.03
C ASN A 30 4.85 14.50 -19.04
N PRO A 31 4.82 15.83 -19.23
CA PRO A 31 3.58 16.62 -19.27
C PRO A 31 2.56 16.21 -20.35
N ASP A 32 2.98 15.47 -21.38
CA ASP A 32 2.08 14.95 -22.42
C ASP A 32 1.24 13.75 -21.94
N LEU A 33 1.64 13.11 -20.83
CA LEU A 33 0.88 12.01 -20.25
C LEU A 33 -0.38 12.51 -19.52
N PRO A 34 -1.43 11.68 -19.39
CA PRO A 34 -2.70 12.14 -18.80
C PRO A 34 -2.54 12.66 -17.36
N PRO A 35 -3.10 13.84 -17.03
CA PRO A 35 -3.05 14.36 -15.67
C PRO A 35 -3.97 13.58 -14.73
N LEU A 36 -3.79 13.74 -13.42
CA LEU A 36 -4.68 13.16 -12.42
C LEU A 36 -6.06 13.82 -12.47
N THR A 37 -7.03 13.11 -13.02
CA THR A 37 -8.46 13.48 -13.07
C THR A 37 -9.30 12.30 -12.58
N ALA A 38 -10.57 12.53 -12.25
CA ALA A 38 -11.46 11.43 -11.87
C ALA A 38 -11.60 10.38 -12.99
N THR A 39 -11.68 10.83 -14.25
CA THR A 39 -11.77 9.95 -15.42
C THR A 39 -10.50 9.13 -15.61
N ASN A 40 -9.32 9.77 -15.55
CA ASN A 40 -8.06 9.06 -15.74
C ASN A 40 -7.76 8.11 -14.57
N LEU A 41 -8.08 8.51 -13.34
CA LEU A 41 -7.93 7.63 -12.18
C LEU A 41 -8.85 6.41 -12.27
N PHE A 42 -10.09 6.58 -12.71
CA PHE A 42 -10.97 5.43 -12.94
C PHE A 42 -10.39 4.48 -13.99
N ARG A 43 -9.93 5.00 -15.14
CA ARG A 43 -9.28 4.18 -16.18
C ARG A 43 -8.05 3.44 -15.68
N GLU A 44 -7.23 4.06 -14.83
CA GLU A 44 -6.02 3.44 -14.26
C GLU A 44 -6.33 2.25 -13.35
N VAL A 45 -7.54 2.18 -12.75
CA VAL A 45 -7.89 1.16 -11.75
C VAL A 45 -9.13 0.33 -12.11
N GLU A 46 -9.77 0.58 -13.25
CA GLU A 46 -11.05 -0.06 -13.63
C GLU A 46 -10.93 -1.59 -13.69
N HIS A 47 -9.80 -2.10 -14.21
CA HIS A 47 -9.54 -3.54 -14.32
C HIS A 47 -9.49 -4.26 -12.97
N THR A 48 -9.23 -3.54 -11.88
CA THR A 48 -9.19 -4.12 -10.53
C THR A 48 -10.58 -4.46 -9.98
N GLY A 49 -11.65 -3.89 -10.56
CA GLY A 49 -13.03 -4.05 -10.08
C GLY A 49 -13.33 -3.45 -8.70
N ILE A 50 -12.34 -2.80 -8.05
CA ILE A 50 -12.42 -2.36 -6.65
C ILE A 50 -13.14 -1.02 -6.47
N ALA A 51 -13.21 -0.19 -7.51
CA ALA A 51 -13.77 1.15 -7.44
C ALA A 51 -14.67 1.47 -8.64
N SER A 52 -15.86 1.99 -8.36
CA SER A 52 -16.73 2.58 -9.39
C SER A 52 -16.34 4.04 -9.69
N PRO A 53 -16.83 4.64 -10.80
CA PRO A 53 -16.59 6.06 -11.10
C PRO A 53 -17.02 7.00 -9.96
N ASN A 54 -18.14 6.70 -9.29
CA ASN A 54 -18.64 7.45 -8.14
C ASN A 54 -17.73 7.31 -6.91
N THR A 55 -17.14 6.13 -6.73
CA THR A 55 -16.17 5.86 -5.66
C THR A 55 -14.91 6.68 -5.86
N VAL A 56 -14.37 6.68 -7.09
CA VAL A 56 -13.19 7.47 -7.47
C VAL A 56 -13.43 8.97 -7.26
N THR A 57 -14.59 9.48 -7.70
CA THR A 57 -14.95 10.89 -7.52
C THR A 57 -15.05 11.28 -6.04
N SER A 58 -15.71 10.44 -5.23
CA SER A 58 -15.82 10.66 -3.78
C SER A 58 -14.46 10.62 -3.08
N TYR A 59 -13.61 9.70 -3.49
CA TYR A 59 -12.25 9.56 -2.98
C TYR A 59 -11.41 10.82 -3.26
N LEU A 60 -11.38 11.31 -4.51
CA LEU A 60 -10.63 12.53 -4.86
C LEU A 60 -11.14 13.76 -4.09
N LYS A 61 -12.46 13.92 -3.94
CA LYS A 61 -13.04 14.99 -3.11
C LYS A 61 -12.56 14.90 -1.66
N GLU A 62 -12.52 13.69 -1.10
CA GLU A 62 -12.09 13.47 0.28
C GLU A 62 -10.60 13.80 0.48
N ILE A 63 -9.71 13.30 -0.38
CA ILE A 63 -8.27 13.55 -0.22
C ILE A 63 -7.90 14.99 -0.56
N HIS A 64 -8.66 15.66 -1.43
CA HIS A 64 -8.55 17.11 -1.68
C HIS A 64 -8.96 17.92 -0.45
N ALA A 65 -10.12 17.61 0.15
CA ALA A 65 -10.61 18.30 1.35
C ALA A 65 -9.64 18.14 2.55
N ARG A 66 -8.79 17.11 2.52
CA ARG A 66 -7.78 16.85 3.55
C ARG A 66 -6.38 17.34 3.17
N GLY A 67 -6.20 17.98 2.01
CA GLY A 67 -4.95 18.63 1.61
C GLY A 67 -3.88 17.71 1.01
N TYR A 68 -4.22 16.48 0.60
CA TYR A 68 -3.24 15.58 -0.04
C TYR A 68 -3.03 15.88 -1.52
N ILE A 69 -4.04 16.47 -2.15
CA ILE A 69 -3.99 16.92 -3.54
C ILE A 69 -4.45 18.37 -3.61
N ILE A 70 -3.95 19.08 -4.62
CA ILE A 70 -4.31 20.44 -4.96
C ILE A 70 -4.84 20.49 -6.39
N LEU A 71 -5.72 21.44 -6.67
CA LEU A 71 -6.18 21.71 -8.03
C LEU A 71 -5.04 22.33 -8.84
N LEU A 72 -4.83 21.82 -10.05
CA LEU A 72 -3.90 22.44 -11.00
C LEU A 72 -4.51 23.72 -11.57
N SER A 73 -3.73 24.80 -11.53
CA SER A 73 -4.11 26.09 -12.11
C SER A 73 -3.80 26.09 -13.62
N LYS A 74 -4.81 25.86 -14.49
CA LYS A 74 -5.16 26.75 -15.63
C LYS A 74 -6.14 26.21 -16.71
N ALA A 75 -6.79 27.23 -17.29
CA ALA A 75 -7.41 27.41 -18.62
C ALA A 75 -8.73 26.71 -18.95
N ASP A 76 -8.80 25.39 -19.00
CA ASP A 76 -9.98 24.73 -19.57
C ASP A 76 -10.93 24.25 -18.45
N GLN A 77 -11.97 25.05 -18.19
CA GLN A 77 -12.89 24.96 -17.05
C GLN A 77 -13.72 23.66 -16.99
N ARG A 78 -13.49 22.69 -17.89
CA ARG A 78 -14.32 21.50 -18.03
C ARG A 78 -13.82 20.29 -17.24
N VAL A 79 -12.53 20.19 -16.91
CA VAL A 79 -11.98 19.01 -16.21
C VAL A 79 -11.16 19.41 -14.99
N ARG A 80 -11.58 18.94 -13.81
CA ARG A 80 -10.82 19.12 -12.56
C ARG A 80 -9.61 18.20 -12.57
N ALA A 81 -8.45 18.77 -12.87
CA ALA A 81 -7.15 18.13 -12.74
C ALA A 81 -6.51 18.46 -11.38
N TYR A 82 -5.81 17.48 -10.83
CA TYR A 82 -5.17 17.54 -9.53
C TYR A 82 -3.68 17.24 -9.64
N ALA A 83 -2.92 17.67 -8.63
CA ALA A 83 -1.57 17.20 -8.36
C ALA A 83 -1.46 16.80 -6.89
N MET A 84 -0.61 15.83 -6.59
CA MET A 84 -0.20 15.54 -5.21
C MET A 84 0.54 16.75 -4.63
N THR A 85 0.30 17.04 -3.36
CA THR A 85 1.10 18.04 -2.64
C THR A 85 2.52 17.51 -2.41
N GLU A 86 3.47 18.43 -2.19
CA GLU A 86 4.84 18.07 -1.83
C GLU A 86 4.90 17.18 -0.57
N PHE A 87 4.00 17.43 0.38
CA PHE A 87 3.83 16.57 1.55
C PHE A 87 3.46 15.13 1.16
N SER A 88 2.47 14.96 0.29
CA SER A 88 2.07 13.64 -0.20
C SER A 88 3.21 12.95 -0.94
N GLU A 89 3.92 13.66 -1.83
CA GLU A 89 5.08 13.10 -2.53
C GLU A 89 6.13 12.57 -1.55
N LYS A 90 6.51 13.38 -0.55
CA LYS A 90 7.50 13.01 0.47
C LYS A 90 7.09 11.75 1.25
N MET A 91 5.80 11.59 1.57
CA MET A 91 5.30 10.38 2.23
C MET A 91 5.50 9.13 1.37
N PHE A 92 5.31 9.23 0.06
CA PHE A 92 5.51 8.09 -0.84
C PHE A 92 6.98 7.83 -1.19
N TYR A 93 7.81 8.88 -1.20
CA TYR A 93 9.25 8.70 -1.25
C TYR A 93 9.75 7.94 -0.01
N LEU A 94 9.28 8.29 1.19
CA LEU A 94 9.63 7.55 2.40
C LEU A 94 9.17 6.08 2.33
N TYR A 95 7.97 5.82 1.81
CA TYR A 95 7.47 4.45 1.61
C TYR A 95 8.40 3.61 0.72
N LEU A 96 8.82 4.16 -0.43
CA LEU A 96 9.73 3.46 -1.34
C LEU A 96 11.13 3.33 -0.73
N GLN A 97 11.62 4.37 -0.05
CA GLN A 97 12.91 4.36 0.64
C GLN A 97 13.00 3.24 1.69
N ILE A 98 11.96 3.07 2.51
CA ILE A 98 11.88 1.98 3.50
C ILE A 98 11.86 0.61 2.81
N SER A 99 11.18 0.51 1.66
CA SER A 99 11.13 -0.73 0.89
C SER A 99 12.51 -1.10 0.32
N LEU A 100 13.27 -0.11 -0.17
CA LEU A 100 14.64 -0.30 -0.64
C LEU A 100 15.60 -0.68 0.51
N GLN A 101 15.48 -0.01 1.67
CA GLN A 101 16.26 -0.38 2.87
C GLN A 101 15.98 -1.83 3.28
N GLY A 102 14.72 -2.25 3.24
CA GLY A 102 14.35 -3.63 3.54
C GLY A 102 14.97 -4.64 2.56
N LEU A 103 15.04 -4.31 1.27
CA LEU A 103 15.72 -5.14 0.26
C LEU A 103 17.22 -5.21 0.52
N ASP A 104 17.85 -4.08 0.83
CA ASP A 104 19.29 -4.02 1.05
C ASP A 104 19.72 -4.74 2.33
N LEU A 105 18.83 -4.88 3.32
CA LEU A 105 19.07 -5.77 4.47
C LEU A 105 19.13 -7.25 4.08
N ILE A 106 18.54 -7.64 2.95
CA ILE A 106 18.51 -9.02 2.46
C ILE A 106 19.74 -9.31 1.60
N ASP A 107 20.11 -8.40 0.69
CA ASP A 107 21.13 -8.68 -0.34
C ASP A 107 22.29 -7.68 -0.41
N GLY A 108 22.27 -6.59 0.35
CA GLY A 108 23.35 -5.61 0.42
C GLY A 108 23.56 -4.77 -0.84
N ALA A 109 22.59 -4.66 -1.75
CA ALA A 109 22.82 -4.01 -3.05
C ALA A 109 22.89 -2.45 -3.02
N GLY A 110 22.72 -1.81 -1.86
CA GLY A 110 22.92 -0.36 -1.68
C GLY A 110 21.91 0.53 -2.41
N ARG A 111 20.69 0.03 -2.69
CA ARG A 111 19.65 0.77 -3.41
C ARG A 111 19.19 2.01 -2.65
N ALA A 112 19.07 1.90 -1.33
CA ALA A 112 18.65 2.98 -0.44
C ALA A 112 19.64 4.15 -0.42
N ASP A 113 20.94 3.86 -0.47
CA ASP A 113 21.99 4.89 -0.53
C ASP A 113 21.95 5.63 -1.86
N ILE A 114 21.79 4.89 -2.96
CA ILE A 114 21.61 5.47 -4.30
C ILE A 114 20.36 6.38 -4.33
N ALA A 115 19.23 5.92 -3.79
CA ALA A 115 18.01 6.72 -3.73
C ALA A 115 18.13 7.94 -2.81
N SER A 116 18.94 7.86 -1.74
CA SER A 116 19.21 9.01 -0.86
C SER A 116 20.09 10.05 -1.55
N ALA A 117 21.09 9.61 -2.32
CA ALA A 117 21.98 10.50 -3.07
C ALA A 117 21.24 11.21 -4.21
N ASP A 118 20.23 10.56 -4.81
CA ASP A 118 19.41 11.18 -5.83
C ASP A 118 17.91 10.79 -5.74
N PRO A 119 17.13 11.50 -4.91
CA PRO A 119 15.72 11.19 -4.68
C PRO A 119 14.82 11.24 -5.93
N ARG A 120 15.29 11.85 -7.04
CA ARG A 120 14.53 11.88 -8.31
C ARG A 120 14.29 10.48 -8.88
N ILE A 121 15.10 9.49 -8.49
CA ILE A 121 14.83 8.08 -8.85
C ILE A 121 13.48 7.62 -8.32
N LEU A 122 13.05 8.09 -7.15
CA LEU A 122 11.78 7.69 -6.54
C LEU A 122 10.57 8.23 -7.32
N THR A 123 10.72 9.37 -7.99
CA THR A 123 9.72 9.89 -8.94
C THR A 123 9.49 8.93 -10.10
N HIS A 124 10.58 8.38 -10.67
CA HIS A 124 10.54 7.44 -11.80
C HIS A 124 10.09 6.05 -11.36
N MET A 125 10.53 5.61 -10.19
CA MET A 125 10.21 4.32 -9.61
C MET A 125 8.73 4.18 -9.27
N HIS A 126 8.08 5.23 -8.75
CA HIS A 126 6.73 5.10 -8.22
C HIS A 126 5.69 4.64 -9.28
N PRO A 127 5.57 5.24 -10.47
CA PRO A 127 4.62 4.76 -11.49
C PRO A 127 4.82 3.29 -11.86
N ILE A 128 6.07 2.84 -11.97
CA ILE A 128 6.43 1.46 -12.30
C ILE A 128 5.99 0.53 -11.18
N PHE A 129 6.40 0.84 -9.94
CA PHE A 129 6.02 0.09 -8.75
C PHE A 129 4.49 -0.02 -8.61
N ALA A 130 3.80 1.11 -8.73
CA ALA A 130 2.35 1.17 -8.62
C ALA A 130 1.67 0.27 -9.66
N ARG A 131 2.09 0.35 -10.94
CA ARG A 131 1.48 -0.45 -12.01
C ARG A 131 1.77 -1.94 -11.90
N HIS A 132 2.97 -2.33 -11.46
CA HIS A 132 3.23 -3.73 -11.15
C HIS A 132 2.26 -4.26 -10.10
N MET A 133 2.11 -3.53 -9.00
CA MET A 133 1.24 -3.95 -7.91
C MET A 133 -0.25 -3.90 -8.30
N LEU A 134 -0.69 -2.88 -9.04
CA LEU A 134 -2.07 -2.75 -9.51
C LEU A 134 -2.47 -3.81 -10.56
N ASN A 135 -1.49 -4.44 -11.21
CA ASN A 135 -1.71 -5.50 -12.19
C ASN A 135 -1.53 -6.91 -11.60
N ASP A 136 -1.08 -7.02 -10.35
CA ASP A 136 -1.01 -8.31 -9.65
C ASP A 136 -2.32 -8.55 -8.89
N PRO A 137 -3.09 -9.62 -9.24
CA PRO A 137 -4.34 -9.96 -8.59
C PRO A 137 -4.27 -10.06 -7.07
N VAL A 138 -3.11 -10.38 -6.48
CA VAL A 138 -2.98 -10.46 -5.02
C VAL A 138 -3.33 -9.13 -4.32
N TYR A 139 -3.21 -8.00 -5.01
CA TYR A 139 -3.48 -6.64 -4.49
C TYR A 139 -4.88 -6.10 -4.82
N PHE A 140 -5.72 -6.87 -5.50
CA PHE A 140 -7.13 -6.49 -5.69
C PHE A 140 -8.13 -7.64 -5.55
N ALA A 141 -7.64 -8.87 -5.46
CA ALA A 141 -8.36 -10.09 -5.14
C ALA A 141 -7.52 -10.91 -4.13
N PRO A 142 -7.32 -10.40 -2.90
CA PRO A 142 -6.45 -11.02 -1.92
C PRO A 142 -6.97 -12.41 -1.50
N PRO A 143 -6.08 -13.35 -1.09
CA PRO A 143 -6.47 -14.65 -0.59
C PRO A 143 -7.54 -14.56 0.51
N PRO A 144 -8.50 -15.50 0.59
CA PRO A 144 -9.57 -15.50 1.58
C PRO A 144 -9.08 -15.38 3.03
N SER A 145 -7.85 -15.84 3.31
CA SER A 145 -7.24 -15.80 4.64
C SER A 145 -6.94 -14.39 5.16
N ILE A 146 -6.53 -13.49 4.27
CA ILE A 146 -6.16 -12.12 4.60
C ILE A 146 -7.21 -11.09 4.16
N ALA A 147 -8.14 -11.48 3.28
CA ALA A 147 -9.20 -10.61 2.78
C ALA A 147 -10.01 -9.89 3.89
N PRO A 148 -10.36 -10.53 5.04
CA PRO A 148 -11.02 -9.84 6.14
C PRO A 148 -10.20 -8.71 6.76
N LEU A 149 -8.88 -8.80 6.71
CA LEU A 149 -7.94 -7.83 7.28
C LEU A 149 -7.72 -6.66 6.32
N VAL A 150 -7.27 -6.93 5.11
CA VAL A 150 -6.87 -5.88 4.16
C VAL A 150 -8.02 -4.96 3.71
N ASN A 151 -9.27 -5.39 3.91
CA ASN A 151 -10.46 -4.58 3.65
C ASN A 151 -10.87 -3.68 4.82
N THR A 152 -10.04 -3.54 5.84
CA THR A 152 -10.33 -2.70 7.03
C THR A 152 -9.16 -1.78 7.36
N THR A 153 -9.48 -0.61 7.92
CA THR A 153 -8.50 0.47 8.14
C THR A 153 -7.34 0.15 9.08
N ILE A 154 -7.45 -0.90 9.89
CA ILE A 154 -6.37 -1.34 10.79
C ILE A 154 -5.84 -2.72 10.42
N GLY A 155 -6.46 -3.41 9.46
CA GLY A 155 -6.24 -4.84 9.30
C GLY A 155 -4.87 -5.19 8.75
N ILE A 156 -4.27 -4.38 7.87
CA ILE A 156 -2.88 -4.61 7.45
C ILE A 156 -1.90 -4.46 8.61
N SER A 157 -2.16 -3.52 9.54
CA SER A 157 -1.32 -3.35 10.73
C SER A 157 -1.49 -4.49 11.72
N VAL A 158 -2.72 -4.99 11.88
CA VAL A 158 -3.00 -6.19 12.67
C VAL A 158 -2.32 -7.42 12.04
N LEU A 159 -2.36 -7.56 10.72
CA LEU A 159 -1.71 -8.65 10.00
C LEU A 159 -0.17 -8.61 10.14
N ASN A 160 0.43 -7.42 10.05
CA ASN A 160 1.86 -7.26 10.34
C ASN A 160 2.18 -7.66 11.79
N GLU A 161 1.32 -7.30 12.75
CA GLU A 161 1.51 -7.66 14.16
C GLU A 161 1.35 -9.16 14.40
N MET A 162 0.36 -9.81 13.77
CA MET A 162 0.21 -11.28 13.76
C MET A 162 1.48 -11.96 13.26
N THR A 163 2.11 -11.38 12.24
CA THR A 163 3.34 -11.92 11.68
C THR A 163 4.53 -11.67 12.62
N ARG A 164 4.65 -10.48 13.21
CA ARG A 164 5.74 -10.11 14.13
C ARG A 164 5.68 -10.87 15.46
N ALA A 165 4.49 -11.17 15.95
CA ALA A 165 4.26 -11.71 17.29
C ALA A 165 4.27 -13.25 17.36
N GLN A 166 4.74 -13.93 16.31
CA GLN A 166 4.88 -15.39 16.30
C GLN A 166 5.84 -15.85 17.40
N LYS A 167 5.40 -16.81 18.22
CA LYS A 167 6.24 -17.42 19.25
C LYS A 167 7.10 -18.57 18.73
N GLU A 168 6.69 -19.13 17.59
CA GLU A 168 7.24 -20.36 17.03
C GLU A 168 7.37 -20.17 15.52
N THR A 169 8.42 -20.76 14.93
CA THR A 169 8.49 -20.85 13.47
C THR A 169 7.37 -21.79 13.00
N PRO A 170 6.59 -21.42 11.96
CA PRO A 170 5.56 -22.30 11.44
C PRO A 170 6.18 -23.63 10.99
N SER A 171 5.97 -24.71 11.74
CA SER A 171 6.10 -26.07 11.22
C SER A 171 4.81 -26.42 10.47
N ASN A 172 4.62 -27.67 10.00
CA ASN A 172 3.36 -28.17 9.43
C ASN A 172 2.12 -28.09 10.38
N ALA A 173 2.16 -27.22 11.40
CA ALA A 173 1.06 -26.92 12.30
C ALA A 173 0.07 -25.98 11.61
N ASP A 174 -1.20 -26.37 11.56
CA ASP A 174 -2.28 -25.53 11.04
C ASP A 174 -2.44 -24.22 11.83
N ARG A 175 -1.94 -24.17 13.07
CA ARG A 175 -2.06 -23.04 14.00
C ARG A 175 -0.69 -22.61 14.53
N VAL A 176 -0.44 -21.32 14.51
CA VAL A 176 0.76 -20.66 15.05
C VAL A 176 0.34 -19.74 16.18
N HIS A 177 0.90 -19.96 17.37
CA HIS A 177 0.60 -19.14 18.54
C HIS A 177 1.30 -17.78 18.47
N VAL A 178 0.54 -16.73 18.75
CA VAL A 178 0.96 -15.34 18.63
C VAL A 178 0.67 -14.55 19.90
N ASP A 179 1.46 -13.52 20.18
CA ASP A 179 1.23 -12.58 21.28
C ASP A 179 0.70 -11.22 20.79
N LEU A 180 -0.62 -11.14 20.52
CA LEU A 180 -1.27 -9.93 19.98
C LEU A 180 -1.70 -8.91 21.06
N GLY A 181 -1.51 -9.24 22.34
CA GLY A 181 -2.08 -8.48 23.45
C GLY A 181 -3.62 -8.49 23.48
N SER A 182 -4.22 -7.65 24.33
CA SER A 182 -5.68 -7.58 24.46
C SER A 182 -6.33 -6.71 23.37
N ALA A 183 -7.60 -6.98 23.05
CA ALA A 183 -8.39 -6.12 22.15
C ALA A 183 -8.46 -4.66 22.63
N SER A 184 -8.37 -4.42 23.94
CA SER A 184 -8.31 -3.06 24.52
C SER A 184 -6.97 -2.39 24.22
N ALA A 185 -5.86 -3.11 24.35
CA ALA A 185 -4.53 -2.62 24.01
C ALA A 185 -4.42 -2.30 22.51
N MET A 186 -4.91 -3.19 21.64
CA MET A 186 -4.97 -2.95 20.19
C MET A 186 -5.82 -1.72 19.86
N ALA A 187 -7.00 -1.59 20.47
CA ALA A 187 -7.89 -0.44 20.24
C ALA A 187 -7.21 0.89 20.60
N LYS A 188 -6.54 0.93 21.76
CA LYS A 188 -5.73 2.09 22.18
C LYS A 188 -4.59 2.37 21.20
N HIS A 189 -3.83 1.35 20.81
CA HIS A 189 -2.67 1.47 19.92
C HIS A 189 -3.05 2.00 18.52
N TYR A 190 -4.12 1.47 17.93
CA TYR A 190 -4.57 1.89 16.60
C TYR A 190 -5.49 3.13 16.61
N GLY A 191 -5.94 3.58 17.78
CA GLY A 191 -6.84 4.72 17.91
C GLY A 191 -8.22 4.43 17.30
N VAL A 192 -8.78 3.25 17.62
CA VAL A 192 -10.11 2.80 17.20
C VAL A 192 -10.90 2.28 18.41
N SER A 193 -12.21 2.04 18.24
CA SER A 193 -13.00 1.45 19.33
C SER A 193 -12.69 -0.04 19.50
N ARG A 194 -12.86 -0.54 20.74
CA ARG A 194 -12.81 -1.98 21.05
C ARG A 194 -13.74 -2.80 20.17
N GLY A 195 -14.95 -2.28 19.91
CA GLY A 195 -15.92 -2.94 19.03
C GLY A 195 -15.42 -3.06 17.58
N ASN A 196 -14.59 -2.12 17.11
CA ASN A 196 -13.98 -2.22 15.79
C ASN A 196 -12.98 -3.38 15.72
N VAL A 197 -12.11 -3.50 16.72
CA VAL A 197 -11.15 -4.61 16.84
C VAL A 197 -11.88 -5.94 16.97
N ALA A 198 -12.87 -6.03 17.85
CA ALA A 198 -13.66 -7.25 18.04
C ALA A 198 -14.33 -7.71 16.73
N ARG A 199 -14.99 -6.81 16.00
CA ARG A 199 -15.60 -7.15 14.70
C ARG A 199 -14.58 -7.62 13.68
N LEU A 200 -13.39 -7.01 13.64
CA LEU A 200 -12.31 -7.45 12.75
C LEU A 200 -11.88 -8.88 13.10
N LEU A 201 -11.52 -9.14 14.36
CA LEU A 201 -11.07 -10.46 14.81
C LEU A 201 -12.16 -11.52 14.62
N SER A 202 -13.43 -11.21 14.87
CA SER A 202 -14.54 -12.13 14.59
C SER A 202 -14.64 -12.50 13.10
N LYS A 203 -14.36 -11.57 12.17
CA LYS A 203 -14.34 -11.92 10.73
C LYS A 203 -13.20 -12.88 10.40
N VAL A 204 -12.01 -12.68 10.96
CA VAL A 204 -10.85 -13.56 10.76
C VAL A 204 -11.11 -14.93 11.41
N GLN A 205 -11.74 -14.95 12.58
CA GLN A 205 -12.16 -16.17 13.27
C GLN A 205 -13.19 -16.96 12.46
N ASN A 206 -14.23 -16.29 11.94
CA ASN A 206 -15.25 -16.94 11.12
C ASN A 206 -14.69 -17.49 9.81
N ALA A 207 -13.59 -16.92 9.31
CA ALA A 207 -12.85 -17.44 8.17
C ALA A 207 -11.88 -18.59 8.56
N GLY A 208 -11.77 -18.96 9.84
CA GLY A 208 -10.93 -20.05 10.32
C GLY A 208 -9.46 -19.69 10.58
N HIS A 209 -9.11 -18.41 10.56
CA HIS A 209 -7.71 -17.96 10.58
C HIS A 209 -7.27 -17.30 11.89
N TYR A 210 -8.12 -17.30 12.91
CA TYR A 210 -7.84 -16.74 14.23
C TYR A 210 -8.66 -17.46 15.31
N GLY A 211 -8.08 -17.67 16.48
CA GLY A 211 -8.81 -18.17 17.64
C GLY A 211 -8.00 -18.17 18.93
N GLN A 212 -8.58 -18.75 19.97
CA GLN A 212 -7.92 -19.00 21.26
C GLN A 212 -8.08 -20.46 21.66
N ASP A 213 -7.06 -21.01 22.31
CA ASP A 213 -7.05 -22.30 22.99
C ASP A 213 -6.25 -22.19 24.30
N ASP A 214 -5.98 -23.32 24.97
CA ASP A 214 -5.28 -23.36 26.27
C ASP A 214 -3.85 -22.80 26.21
N ARG A 215 -3.22 -22.74 25.02
CA ARG A 215 -1.89 -22.16 24.80
C ARG A 215 -1.96 -20.66 24.48
N GLY A 216 -3.17 -20.12 24.29
CA GLY A 216 -3.43 -18.71 24.07
C GLY A 216 -3.96 -18.42 22.66
N THR A 217 -3.63 -17.24 22.14
CA THR A 217 -4.10 -16.79 20.83
C THR A 217 -3.31 -17.47 19.72
N TRP A 218 -4.02 -17.97 18.71
CA TRP A 218 -3.43 -18.55 17.51
C TRP A 218 -3.98 -17.89 16.24
N VAL A 219 -3.17 -17.92 15.19
CA VAL A 219 -3.55 -17.64 13.80
C VAL A 219 -3.20 -18.83 12.93
N SER A 220 -3.84 -18.99 11.77
CA SER A 220 -3.51 -20.13 10.92
C SER A 220 -2.17 -19.94 10.21
N ALA A 221 -1.44 -21.03 9.95
CA ALA A 221 -0.22 -20.97 9.13
C ALA A 221 -0.49 -20.41 7.72
N GLN A 222 -1.65 -20.74 7.13
CA GLN A 222 -2.05 -20.21 5.82
C GLN A 222 -2.13 -18.67 5.80
N LEU A 223 -2.67 -18.02 6.84
CA LEU A 223 -2.77 -16.56 6.91
C LEU A 223 -1.38 -15.92 6.94
N LEU A 224 -0.44 -16.53 7.67
CA LEU A 224 0.94 -16.08 7.74
C LEU A 224 1.66 -16.29 6.40
N GLN A 225 1.47 -17.45 5.78
CA GLN A 225 2.05 -17.78 4.48
C GLN A 225 1.56 -16.81 3.39
N ASP A 226 0.26 -16.55 3.33
CA ASP A 226 -0.30 -15.58 2.38
C ASP A 226 0.27 -14.19 2.64
N HIS A 227 0.42 -13.77 3.90
CA HIS A 227 1.07 -12.51 4.22
C HIS A 227 2.53 -12.45 3.76
N TYR A 228 3.31 -13.52 3.96
CA TYR A 228 4.69 -13.60 3.47
C TYR A 228 4.76 -13.48 1.95
N ILE A 229 3.84 -14.14 1.23
CA ILE A 229 3.74 -14.03 -0.23
C ILE A 229 3.48 -12.58 -0.64
N LEU A 230 2.53 -11.88 0.01
CA LEU A 230 2.29 -10.45 -0.26
C LEU A 230 3.56 -9.61 -0.03
N GLN A 231 4.26 -9.80 1.09
CA GLN A 231 5.49 -9.05 1.38
C GLN A 231 6.59 -9.34 0.35
N ALA A 232 6.77 -10.61 -0.03
CA ALA A 232 7.75 -11.03 -1.01
C ALA A 232 7.46 -10.41 -2.39
N ILE A 233 6.21 -10.44 -2.84
CA ILE A 233 5.79 -9.82 -4.10
C ILE A 233 6.04 -8.30 -4.06
N LYS A 234 5.67 -7.62 -2.98
CA LYS A 234 5.94 -6.17 -2.83
C LYS A 234 7.44 -5.86 -2.96
N MET A 235 8.28 -6.68 -2.33
CA MET A 235 9.73 -6.53 -2.39
C MET A 235 10.28 -6.81 -3.79
N ALA A 236 9.79 -7.86 -4.46
CA ALA A 236 10.15 -8.16 -5.85
C ALA A 236 9.80 -6.99 -6.79
N TYR A 237 8.59 -6.44 -6.68
CA TYR A 237 8.19 -5.28 -7.47
C TYR A 237 8.92 -3.99 -7.11
N SER A 238 9.30 -3.80 -5.83
CA SER A 238 10.16 -2.68 -5.44
C SER A 238 11.55 -2.81 -6.07
N SER A 239 12.12 -4.00 -6.10
CA SER A 239 13.42 -4.26 -6.73
C SER A 239 13.36 -4.03 -8.24
N SER A 240 12.36 -4.61 -8.91
CA SER A 240 12.14 -4.44 -10.36
C SER A 240 11.95 -2.97 -10.74
N ALA A 241 11.08 -2.26 -10.02
CA ALA A 241 10.79 -0.86 -10.29
C ALA A 241 12.01 0.04 -10.10
N PHE A 242 12.88 -0.28 -9.13
CA PHE A 242 14.14 0.45 -8.94
C PHE A 242 15.09 0.26 -10.13
N ILE A 243 15.29 -0.99 -10.57
CA ILE A 243 16.16 -1.31 -11.71
C ILE A 243 15.67 -0.62 -12.99
N GLU A 244 14.37 -0.65 -13.25
CA GLU A 244 13.79 0.00 -14.42
C GLU A 244 13.88 1.52 -14.33
N ALA A 245 13.62 2.11 -13.16
CA ALA A 245 13.79 3.54 -12.94
C ALA A 245 15.25 4.00 -13.16
N GLN A 246 16.25 3.21 -12.77
CA GLN A 246 17.65 3.52 -13.06
C GLN A 246 17.92 3.60 -14.56
N LYS A 247 17.39 2.66 -15.34
CA LYS A 247 17.55 2.64 -16.80
C LYS A 247 16.95 3.88 -17.46
N LEU A 248 15.71 4.21 -17.12
CA LEU A 248 15.03 5.40 -17.66
C LEU A 248 15.83 6.67 -17.38
N ARG A 249 16.38 6.80 -16.17
CA ARG A 249 17.18 7.97 -15.79
C ARG A 249 18.53 8.05 -16.50
N ALA A 250 19.16 6.91 -16.78
CA ALA A 250 20.38 6.86 -17.58
C ALA A 250 20.10 7.28 -19.03
N GLU A 251 18.97 6.87 -19.60
CA GLU A 251 18.54 7.27 -20.94
C GLU A 251 18.23 8.77 -21.03
N GLU A 252 17.52 9.33 -20.04
CA GLU A 252 17.27 10.77 -19.95
C GLU A 252 18.57 11.57 -19.88
N ALA A 253 19.52 11.15 -19.04
CA ALA A 253 20.83 11.79 -18.94
C ALA A 253 21.65 11.70 -20.25
N SER A 254 21.38 10.70 -21.10
CA SER A 254 22.06 10.54 -22.40
C SER A 254 21.43 11.37 -23.52
N ARG A 255 20.20 11.88 -23.32
CA ARG A 255 19.48 12.72 -24.28
C ARG A 255 19.64 14.22 -24.01
N MET A 256 20.16 14.58 -22.84
CA MET A 256 20.50 15.96 -22.43
C MET A 256 21.94 16.31 -22.82
#